data_AF-A0A5E4I9X2-F1
#
_entry.id   AF-A0A5E4I9X2-F1
#
_cell.length_a   1.000
_cell.length_b   1.000
_cell.length_c   1.000
_cell.angle_alpha   90.00
_cell.angle_beta   90.00
_cell.angle_gamma   90.00
#
_symmetry.space_group_name_H-M   'P 1'
#
loop_
_entity.id
_entity.type
_entity.pdbx_description
1 polymer ?
#
loop_
_entity_poly.entity_id
_entity_poly.type
_entity_poly.pdbx_seq_one_letter_code
_entity_poly.pdbx_strand_id
1 'polypeptide(L)'
;MVILAECARNGTLQVPVYLDGMVWDATAIHTTYPEFLSHNLQKQIFHQDINPFVGELFKKVSSPNERKEVIESPEAGVVITTSGMLTGGPVMEYVRELGDNKKNALVFVGYQAEGTLGSKIQRGFRDIPIQTPDGGLKQMRLELDVETVEGFSGHSDRNQLMNFISHLRARPEKIFTNHGEASKCLNLASSIHKTFRIETAVPGNMDATRVR
;
A
#
# COMPACT_ATOMS: atom_id res chain seq x y z
N MET A 1 -7.20 -5.66 4.59
CA MET A 1 -7.76 -6.89 5.23
C MET A 1 -8.72 -6.55 6.36
N VAL A 2 -8.29 -5.93 7.47
CA VAL A 2 -9.18 -5.62 8.62
C VAL A 2 -10.49 -4.92 8.21
N ILE A 3 -10.42 -3.89 7.36
CA ILE A 3 -11.60 -3.17 6.87
C ILE A 3 -12.51 -4.06 6.02
N LEU A 4 -11.95 -4.86 5.12
CA LEU A 4 -12.75 -5.78 4.30
C LEU A 4 -13.44 -6.84 5.16
N ALA A 5 -12.77 -7.33 6.20
CA ALA A 5 -13.38 -8.24 7.17
C ALA A 5 -14.54 -7.58 7.93
N GLU A 6 -14.41 -6.31 8.30
CA GLU A 6 -15.49 -5.54 8.91
C GLU A 6 -16.65 -5.29 7.94
N CYS A 7 -16.36 -4.90 6.70
CA CYS A 7 -17.37 -4.74 5.64
C CYS A 7 -18.14 -6.03 5.38
N ALA A 8 -17.46 -7.18 5.40
CA ALA A 8 -18.09 -8.49 5.24
C ALA A 8 -18.99 -8.83 6.44
N ARG A 9 -18.52 -8.62 7.67
CA ARG A 9 -19.36 -8.81 8.88
C ARG A 9 -20.60 -7.92 8.87
N ASN A 10 -20.49 -6.71 8.35
CA ASN A 10 -21.59 -5.75 8.27
C ASN A 10 -22.46 -5.96 6.99
N GLY A 11 -22.19 -6.99 6.19
CA GLY A 11 -22.98 -7.33 4.99
C GLY A 11 -22.76 -6.44 3.76
N THR A 12 -21.86 -5.45 3.85
CA THR A 12 -21.53 -4.52 2.75
C THR A 12 -20.57 -5.11 1.73
N LEU A 13 -19.86 -6.20 2.06
CA LEU A 13 -19.00 -6.96 1.15
C LEU A 13 -19.45 -8.44 1.15
N GLN A 14 -19.86 -8.95 0.00
CA GLN A 14 -20.40 -10.32 -0.15
C GLN A 14 -19.66 -11.13 -1.23
N VAL A 15 -18.45 -10.71 -1.58
CA VAL A 15 -17.60 -11.35 -2.59
C VAL A 15 -16.35 -11.93 -1.94
N PRO A 16 -15.75 -12.99 -2.51
CA PRO A 16 -14.50 -13.54 -2.01
C PRO A 16 -13.35 -12.52 -2.10
N VAL A 17 -12.42 -12.61 -1.14
CA VAL A 17 -11.17 -11.82 -1.16
C VAL A 17 -9.99 -12.77 -1.31
N TYR A 18 -9.35 -12.74 -2.48
CA TYR A 18 -8.17 -13.54 -2.80
C TYR A 18 -6.89 -12.83 -2.35
N LEU A 19 -6.02 -13.57 -1.66
CA LEU A 19 -4.71 -13.11 -1.21
C LEU A 19 -3.63 -13.84 -1.99
N ASP A 20 -2.94 -13.13 -2.87
CA ASP A 20 -1.86 -13.66 -3.72
C ASP A 20 -0.52 -12.99 -3.38
N GLY A 21 0.57 -13.64 -3.74
CA GLY A 21 1.92 -13.29 -3.31
C GLY A 21 2.13 -13.53 -1.81
N MET A 22 3.05 -12.78 -1.22
CA MET A 22 3.46 -12.98 0.18
C MET A 22 2.47 -12.42 1.21
N VAL A 23 1.29 -11.96 0.79
CA VAL A 23 0.31 -11.30 1.69
C VAL A 23 -0.18 -12.26 2.77
N TRP A 24 -0.48 -13.51 2.39
CA TRP A 24 -0.90 -14.53 3.35
C TRP A 24 0.17 -14.82 4.39
N ASP A 25 1.41 -15.06 3.94
CA ASP A 25 2.51 -15.43 4.83
C ASP A 25 2.93 -14.26 5.73
N ALA A 26 2.91 -13.02 5.21
CA ALA A 26 3.10 -11.82 6.03
C ALA A 26 1.99 -11.68 7.09
N THR A 27 0.75 -12.01 6.75
CA THR A 27 -0.37 -11.99 7.70
C THR A 27 -0.18 -13.03 8.79
N ALA A 28 0.31 -14.23 8.45
CA ALA A 28 0.61 -15.27 9.44
C ALA A 28 1.60 -14.77 10.50
N ILE A 29 2.66 -14.04 10.10
CA ILE A 29 3.60 -13.43 11.04
C ILE A 29 2.88 -12.46 12.00
N HIS A 30 1.97 -11.62 11.51
CA HIS A 30 1.21 -10.70 12.37
C HIS A 30 0.34 -11.44 13.40
N THR A 31 -0.18 -12.62 13.05
CA THR A 31 -0.95 -13.44 14.00
C THR A 31 -0.08 -14.14 15.05
N THR A 32 1.21 -14.34 14.77
CA THR A 32 2.18 -14.87 15.74
C THR A 32 2.65 -13.82 16.75
N TYR A 33 2.61 -12.53 16.36
CA TYR A 33 3.08 -11.41 17.19
C TYR A 33 1.98 -10.37 17.49
N PRO A 34 0.84 -10.78 18.07
CA PRO A 34 -0.29 -9.90 18.33
C PRO A 34 0.03 -8.75 19.29
N GLU A 35 1.04 -8.87 20.15
CA GLU A 35 1.47 -7.83 21.09
C GLU A 35 1.98 -6.54 20.41
N PHE A 36 2.35 -6.61 19.12
CA PHE A 36 2.74 -5.45 18.31
C PHE A 36 1.55 -4.80 17.58
N LEU A 37 0.36 -5.38 17.65
CA LEU A 37 -0.86 -4.82 17.04
C LEU A 37 -1.46 -3.72 17.93
N SER A 38 -2.39 -2.94 17.37
CA SER A 38 -3.13 -1.95 18.16
C SER A 38 -3.90 -2.61 19.32
N HIS A 39 -4.06 -1.90 20.44
CA HIS A 39 -4.75 -2.45 21.61
C HIS A 39 -6.19 -2.92 21.30
N ASN A 40 -6.90 -2.22 20.41
CA ASN A 40 -8.24 -2.62 19.98
C ASN A 40 -8.22 -3.98 19.26
N LEU A 41 -7.24 -4.18 18.38
CA LEU A 41 -7.08 -5.41 17.63
C LEU A 41 -6.63 -6.57 18.53
N GLN A 42 -5.72 -6.30 19.47
CA GLN A 42 -5.36 -7.26 20.52
C GLN A 42 -6.60 -7.70 21.31
N LYS A 43 -7.44 -6.75 21.73
CA LYS A 43 -8.67 -7.05 22.47
C LYS A 43 -9.66 -7.88 21.66
N GLN A 44 -9.83 -7.59 20.36
CA GLN A 44 -10.67 -8.40 19.48
C GLN A 44 -10.14 -9.84 19.39
N ILE A 45 -8.84 -10.01 19.20
CA ILE A 45 -8.22 -11.34 19.03
C ILE A 45 -8.25 -12.14 20.34
N PHE A 46 -7.84 -11.56 21.47
CA PHE A 46 -7.64 -12.29 22.72
C PHE A 46 -8.84 -12.36 23.65
N HIS A 47 -9.79 -11.43 23.54
CA HIS A 47 -10.89 -11.33 24.50
C HIS A 47 -12.27 -11.52 23.86
N GLN A 48 -12.36 -11.46 22.52
CA GLN A 48 -13.62 -11.62 21.80
C GLN A 48 -13.61 -12.83 20.86
N ASP A 49 -12.48 -13.55 20.75
CA ASP A 49 -12.25 -14.60 19.74
C ASP A 49 -12.58 -14.15 18.30
N ILE A 50 -12.45 -12.84 18.03
CA ILE A 50 -12.65 -12.26 16.70
C ILE A 50 -11.27 -11.97 16.12
N ASN A 51 -10.77 -12.88 15.30
CA ASN A 51 -9.56 -12.67 14.53
C ASN A 51 -9.92 -12.20 13.11
N PRO A 52 -9.72 -10.91 12.75
CA PRO A 52 -10.10 -10.40 11.43
C PRO A 52 -9.19 -10.90 10.29
N PHE A 53 -8.14 -11.65 10.60
CA PHE A 53 -7.24 -12.26 9.62
C PHE A 53 -7.58 -13.73 9.35
N VAL A 54 -8.39 -14.36 10.19
CA VAL A 54 -8.73 -15.78 10.12
C VAL A 54 -10.23 -15.88 9.85
N GLY A 55 -10.60 -16.35 8.66
CA GLY A 55 -11.99 -16.55 8.27
C GLY A 55 -12.15 -16.92 6.81
N GLU A 56 -13.33 -17.42 6.44
CA GLU A 56 -13.65 -17.91 5.10
C GLU A 56 -13.66 -16.82 4.01
N LEU A 57 -13.67 -15.54 4.41
CA LEU A 57 -13.60 -14.41 3.49
C LEU A 57 -12.30 -14.40 2.68
N PHE A 58 -11.17 -14.69 3.33
CA PHE A 58 -9.85 -14.59 2.73
C PHE A 58 -9.42 -15.95 2.17
N LYS A 59 -9.23 -16.02 0.86
CA LYS A 59 -8.78 -17.22 0.15
C LYS A 59 -7.32 -17.07 -0.27
N LYS A 60 -6.45 -17.95 0.22
CA LYS A 60 -5.04 -17.98 -0.21
C LYS A 60 -4.95 -18.43 -1.66
N VAL A 61 -4.18 -17.71 -2.48
CA VAL A 61 -3.75 -18.16 -3.81
C VAL A 61 -2.32 -18.67 -3.66
N SER A 62 -2.14 -19.99 -3.76
CA SER A 62 -0.87 -20.67 -3.44
C SER A 62 -0.07 -21.08 -4.66
N SER A 63 -0.64 -21.00 -5.85
CA SER A 63 0.00 -21.47 -7.09
C SER A 63 -0.39 -20.65 -8.31
N PRO A 64 0.43 -20.67 -9.39
CA PRO A 64 0.05 -20.07 -10.66
C PRO A 64 -1.24 -20.64 -11.27
N ASN A 65 -1.57 -21.90 -10.99
CA ASN A 65 -2.82 -22.51 -11.47
C ASN A 65 -4.04 -21.94 -10.73
N GLU A 66 -3.97 -21.83 -9.39
CA GLU A 66 -5.04 -21.17 -8.61
C GLU A 66 -5.20 -19.71 -9.04
N ARG A 67 -4.12 -19.00 -9.37
CA ARG A 67 -4.22 -17.65 -9.91
C ARG A 67 -5.00 -17.60 -11.22
N LYS A 68 -4.75 -18.54 -12.14
CA LYS A 68 -5.52 -18.63 -13.39
C LYS A 68 -7.00 -18.88 -13.11
N GLU A 69 -7.32 -19.78 -12.17
CA GLU A 69 -8.70 -20.02 -11.75
C GLU A 69 -9.36 -18.74 -11.21
N VAL A 70 -8.63 -17.92 -10.43
CA VAL A 70 -9.12 -16.61 -9.95
C VAL A 70 -9.35 -15.63 -11.10
N ILE A 71 -8.43 -15.57 -12.07
CA ILE A 71 -8.51 -14.65 -13.23
C ILE A 71 -9.66 -15.04 -14.17
N GLU A 72 -9.83 -16.33 -14.43
CA GLU A 72 -10.84 -16.89 -15.34
C GLU A 72 -12.21 -17.04 -14.68
N SER A 73 -12.31 -16.83 -13.37
CA SER A 73 -13.55 -16.93 -12.63
C SER A 73 -14.62 -15.96 -13.19
N PRO A 74 -15.85 -16.44 -13.47
CA PRO A 74 -16.95 -15.57 -13.85
C PRO A 74 -17.52 -14.79 -12.65
N GLU A 75 -17.15 -15.13 -11.42
CA GLU A 75 -17.63 -14.48 -10.21
C GLU A 75 -16.85 -13.20 -9.90
N ALA A 76 -17.56 -12.17 -9.42
CA ALA A 76 -16.91 -10.96 -8.91
C ALA A 76 -16.13 -11.29 -7.63
N GLY A 77 -14.94 -10.69 -7.50
CA GLY A 77 -14.06 -10.90 -6.35
C GLY A 77 -13.10 -9.74 -6.16
N VAL A 78 -12.46 -9.69 -4.99
CA VAL A 78 -11.39 -8.74 -4.69
C VAL A 78 -10.07 -9.50 -4.66
N VAL A 79 -9.06 -8.99 -5.37
CA VAL A 79 -7.69 -9.54 -5.30
C VAL A 79 -6.79 -8.56 -4.57
N ILE A 80 -6.13 -9.01 -3.51
CA ILE A 80 -5.04 -8.29 -2.84
C ILE A 80 -3.74 -9.03 -3.16
N THR A 81 -2.80 -8.33 -3.77
CA THR A 81 -1.59 -8.96 -4.28
C THR A 81 -0.36 -8.04 -4.24
N THR A 82 0.81 -8.60 -4.53
CA THR A 82 2.10 -7.91 -4.59
C THR A 82 2.60 -7.74 -6.04
N SER A 83 3.46 -6.76 -6.35
CA SER A 83 3.92 -5.67 -5.47
C SER A 83 3.02 -4.43 -5.55
N GLY A 84 2.92 -3.67 -4.45
CA GLY A 84 2.01 -2.52 -4.34
C GLY A 84 2.30 -1.32 -5.24
N MET A 85 3.37 -1.38 -6.07
CA MET A 85 3.72 -0.34 -7.04
C MET A 85 3.86 -0.85 -8.48
N LEU A 86 3.41 -2.09 -8.73
CA LEU A 86 3.48 -2.74 -10.05
C LEU A 86 4.92 -2.79 -10.60
N THR A 87 5.87 -3.10 -9.73
CA THR A 87 7.28 -3.29 -10.11
C THR A 87 7.60 -4.72 -10.50
N GLY A 88 6.67 -5.65 -10.26
CA GLY A 88 6.82 -7.09 -10.49
C GLY A 88 5.86 -7.88 -9.61
N GLY A 89 6.00 -9.20 -9.63
CA GLY A 89 5.17 -10.11 -8.86
C GLY A 89 3.81 -10.40 -9.51
N PRO A 90 2.91 -11.08 -8.79
CA PRO A 90 1.64 -11.55 -9.34
C PRO A 90 0.73 -10.45 -9.88
N VAL A 91 0.79 -9.22 -9.34
CA VAL A 91 0.00 -8.07 -9.83
C VAL A 91 0.17 -7.83 -11.33
N MET A 92 1.35 -8.11 -11.89
CA MET A 92 1.62 -7.93 -13.31
C MET A 92 0.80 -8.87 -14.18
N GLU A 93 0.53 -10.08 -13.69
CA GLU A 93 -0.30 -11.06 -14.37
C GLU A 93 -1.78 -10.66 -14.30
N TYR A 94 -2.28 -10.25 -13.13
CA TYR A 94 -3.64 -9.72 -13.00
C TYR A 94 -3.87 -8.50 -13.91
N VAL A 95 -2.94 -7.55 -13.94
CA VAL A 95 -3.06 -6.35 -14.80
C VAL A 95 -3.05 -6.73 -16.29
N ARG A 96 -2.26 -7.73 -16.69
CA ARG A 96 -2.22 -8.22 -18.07
C ARG A 96 -3.52 -8.90 -18.49
N GLU A 97 -4.10 -9.73 -17.64
CA GLU A 97 -5.28 -10.53 -18.00
C GLU A 97 -6.61 -9.80 -17.75
N LEU A 98 -6.64 -8.86 -16.79
CA LEU A 98 -7.87 -8.16 -16.37
C LEU A 98 -7.91 -6.69 -16.81
N GLY A 99 -6.82 -6.17 -17.35
CA GLY A 99 -6.58 -4.75 -17.61
C GLY A 99 -7.44 -4.12 -18.70
N ASP A 100 -7.90 -4.89 -19.68
CA ASP A 100 -8.68 -4.43 -20.84
C ASP A 100 -10.19 -4.48 -20.62
N ASN A 101 -10.64 -4.85 -19.42
CA ASN A 101 -12.06 -4.98 -19.11
C ASN A 101 -12.54 -3.83 -18.21
N LYS A 102 -13.43 -2.99 -18.76
CA LYS A 102 -14.05 -1.83 -18.08
C LYS A 102 -14.90 -2.17 -16.86
N LYS A 103 -15.24 -3.45 -16.65
CA LYS A 103 -15.95 -3.89 -15.44
C LYS A 103 -15.02 -4.04 -14.23
N ASN A 104 -13.72 -4.04 -14.46
CA ASN A 104 -12.72 -4.21 -13.42
C ASN A 104 -12.22 -2.85 -12.93
N ALA A 105 -11.62 -2.84 -11.75
CA ALA A 105 -10.95 -1.66 -11.20
C ALA A 105 -9.60 -2.03 -10.58
N LEU A 106 -8.61 -1.14 -10.76
CA LEU A 106 -7.33 -1.15 -10.07
C LEU A 106 -7.34 -0.06 -9.00
N VAL A 107 -7.22 -0.45 -7.74
CA VAL A 107 -7.31 0.48 -6.60
C VAL A 107 -5.95 0.65 -5.94
N PHE A 108 -5.39 1.85 -6.01
CA PHE A 108 -4.18 2.23 -5.28
C PHE A 108 -4.53 2.68 -3.85
N VAL A 109 -3.92 2.03 -2.86
CA VAL A 109 -4.13 2.34 -1.42
C VAL A 109 -2.87 2.90 -0.74
N GLY A 110 -1.74 2.96 -1.46
CA GLY A 110 -0.46 3.40 -0.94
C GLY A 110 0.27 4.32 -1.89
N TYR A 111 1.31 4.97 -1.38
CA TYR A 111 2.15 5.87 -2.17
C TYR A 111 2.79 5.15 -3.37
N GLN A 112 2.76 5.81 -4.53
CA GLN A 112 3.37 5.31 -5.75
C GLN A 112 4.64 6.11 -6.06
N ALA A 113 5.80 5.47 -5.85
CA ALA A 113 7.09 6.11 -6.07
C ALA A 113 7.28 6.53 -7.54
N GLU A 114 7.89 7.69 -7.75
CA GLU A 114 8.19 8.19 -9.09
C GLU A 114 8.99 7.18 -9.90
N GLY A 115 8.65 7.06 -11.18
CA GLY A 115 9.28 6.11 -12.11
C GLY A 115 8.64 4.72 -12.11
N THR A 116 7.88 4.34 -11.08
CA THR A 116 7.15 3.05 -11.08
C THR A 116 6.02 3.03 -12.10
N LEU A 117 5.65 1.83 -12.54
CA LEU A 117 4.50 1.65 -13.43
C LEU A 117 3.20 2.09 -12.73
N GLY A 118 3.04 1.75 -11.44
CA GLY A 118 1.90 2.21 -10.65
C GLY A 118 1.75 3.72 -10.62
N SER A 119 2.85 4.47 -10.46
CA SER A 119 2.82 5.95 -10.50
C SER A 119 2.38 6.50 -11.85
N LYS A 120 2.79 5.86 -12.96
CA LYS A 120 2.36 6.26 -14.31
C LYS A 120 0.86 6.04 -14.50
N ILE A 121 0.37 4.85 -14.14
CA ILE A 121 -1.05 4.48 -14.27
C ILE A 121 -1.93 5.38 -13.40
N GLN A 122 -1.50 5.65 -12.17
CA GLN A 122 -2.18 6.55 -11.24
C GLN A 122 -2.30 7.98 -11.80
N ARG A 123 -1.28 8.46 -12.55
CA ARG A 123 -1.31 9.76 -13.25
C ARG A 123 -2.13 9.75 -14.55
N GLY A 124 -2.82 8.67 -14.86
CA GLY A 124 -3.72 8.57 -16.01
C GLY A 124 -3.09 7.96 -17.27
N PHE A 125 -1.85 7.46 -17.22
CA PHE A 125 -1.32 6.68 -18.35
C PHE A 125 -2.13 5.39 -18.48
N ARG A 126 -2.62 5.12 -19.70
CA ARG A 126 -3.42 3.94 -20.03
C ARG A 126 -2.68 2.96 -20.94
N ASP A 127 -1.78 3.44 -21.79
CA ASP A 127 -0.93 2.58 -22.61
C ASP A 127 0.32 2.19 -21.80
N ILE A 128 0.43 0.90 -21.49
CA ILE A 128 1.50 0.36 -20.65
C ILE A 128 2.26 -0.78 -21.33
N PRO A 129 3.59 -0.88 -21.12
CA PRO A 129 4.33 -2.04 -21.54
C PRO A 129 4.02 -3.23 -20.63
N ILE A 130 3.71 -4.37 -21.23
CA ILE A 130 3.49 -5.63 -20.54
C ILE A 130 4.37 -6.72 -21.14
N GLN A 131 4.94 -7.54 -20.27
CA GLN A 131 5.70 -8.72 -20.67
C GLN A 131 4.75 -9.85 -21.07
N THR A 132 4.95 -10.38 -22.27
CA THR A 132 4.19 -11.52 -22.80
C THR A 132 4.78 -12.84 -22.30
N PRO A 133 4.01 -13.95 -22.31
CA PRO A 133 4.49 -15.25 -21.81
C PRO A 133 5.76 -15.78 -22.50
N ASP A 134 6.00 -15.39 -23.75
CA ASP A 134 7.19 -15.69 -24.55
C ASP A 134 8.39 -14.77 -24.25
N GLY A 135 8.28 -13.87 -23.26
CA GLY A 135 9.34 -12.97 -22.83
C GLY A 135 9.44 -11.67 -23.63
N GLY A 136 8.58 -11.47 -24.63
CA GLY A 136 8.46 -10.23 -25.38
C GLY A 136 7.84 -9.09 -24.59
N LEU A 137 7.86 -7.89 -25.18
CA LEU A 137 7.17 -6.70 -24.65
C LEU A 137 6.09 -6.28 -25.65
N LYS A 138 4.86 -6.10 -25.14
CA LYS A 138 3.72 -5.61 -25.90
C LYS A 138 3.14 -4.37 -25.22
N GLN A 139 2.65 -3.42 -26.01
CA GLN A 139 1.82 -2.33 -25.51
C GLN A 139 0.39 -2.83 -25.30
N MET A 140 -0.15 -2.63 -24.10
CA MET A 140 -1.55 -2.90 -23.76
C MET A 140 -2.20 -1.60 -23.31
N ARG A 141 -3.42 -1.37 -23.78
CA ARG A 141 -4.26 -0.28 -23.29
C ARG A 141 -5.10 -0.77 -22.12
N LEU A 142 -4.96 -0.12 -20.97
CA LEU A 142 -5.83 -0.33 -19.82
C LEU A 142 -7.20 0.32 -20.05
N GLU A 143 -8.24 -0.47 -19.90
CA GLU A 143 -9.63 -0.02 -19.91
C GLU A 143 -10.32 -0.12 -18.55
N LEU A 144 -9.74 -0.85 -17.59
CA LEU A 144 -10.24 -0.90 -16.22
C LEU A 144 -10.25 0.49 -15.56
N ASP A 145 -11.16 0.66 -14.59
CA ASP A 145 -11.20 1.88 -13.79
C ASP A 145 -9.97 1.96 -12.88
N VAL A 146 -9.42 3.16 -12.69
CA VAL A 146 -8.26 3.36 -11.82
C VAL A 146 -8.63 4.34 -10.73
N GLU A 147 -8.66 3.84 -9.50
CA GLU A 147 -9.04 4.59 -8.32
C GLU A 147 -7.86 4.71 -7.36
N THR A 148 -7.83 5.81 -6.61
CA THR A 148 -6.89 6.00 -5.51
C THR A 148 -7.66 6.27 -4.24
N VAL A 149 -7.47 5.42 -3.24
CA VAL A 149 -8.05 5.61 -1.91
C VAL A 149 -6.95 6.04 -0.96
N GLU A 150 -7.02 7.31 -0.54
CA GLU A 150 -6.11 7.88 0.44
C GLU A 150 -6.45 7.39 1.86
N GLY A 151 -5.46 7.42 2.76
CA GLY A 151 -5.64 7.07 4.17
C GLY A 151 -5.08 5.70 4.59
N PHE A 152 -4.54 4.90 3.67
CA PHE A 152 -3.96 3.57 3.98
C PHE A 152 -2.45 3.45 3.79
N SER A 153 -1.75 4.54 3.45
CA SER A 153 -0.33 4.50 3.05
C SER A 153 0.65 4.12 4.16
N GLY A 154 0.23 4.05 5.42
CA GLY A 154 1.10 3.85 6.58
C GLY A 154 2.00 5.04 6.93
N HIS A 155 2.07 6.05 6.05
CA HIS A 155 2.83 7.28 6.29
C HIS A 155 1.97 8.35 6.94
N SER A 156 2.57 9.10 7.87
CA SER A 156 1.94 10.29 8.42
C SER A 156 1.76 11.37 7.36
N ASP A 157 0.58 11.98 7.31
CA ASP A 157 0.34 13.13 6.47
C ASP A 157 1.10 14.38 6.98
N ARG A 158 1.02 15.47 6.22
CA ARG A 158 1.68 16.75 6.58
C ARG A 158 1.29 17.24 7.98
N ASN A 159 0.01 17.17 8.32
CA ASN A 159 -0.50 17.67 9.60
C ASN A 159 -0.04 16.77 10.74
N GLN A 160 -0.07 15.46 10.55
CA GLN A 160 0.43 14.47 11.51
C GLN A 160 1.93 14.64 11.75
N LEU A 161 2.74 14.91 10.72
CA LEU A 161 4.18 15.19 10.87
C LEU A 161 4.44 16.47 11.68
N MET A 162 3.72 17.55 11.39
CA MET A 162 3.83 18.79 12.16
C MET A 162 3.36 18.60 13.60
N ASN A 163 2.27 17.84 13.80
CA ASN A 163 1.73 17.52 15.11
C ASN A 163 2.66 16.61 15.92
N PHE A 164 3.36 15.67 15.28
CA PHE A 164 4.37 14.85 15.94
C PHE A 164 5.46 15.72 16.57
N ILE A 165 5.95 16.72 15.84
CA ILE A 165 6.98 17.64 16.33
C ILE A 165 6.47 18.51 17.48
N SER A 166 5.21 18.97 17.43
CA SER A 166 4.63 19.78 18.51
C SER A 166 4.44 19.01 19.82
N HIS A 167 4.41 17.69 19.78
CA HIS A 167 4.21 16.81 20.93
C HIS A 167 5.51 16.16 21.46
N LEU A 168 6.68 16.52 20.90
CA LEU A 168 7.95 16.04 21.42
C LEU A 168 8.18 16.58 22.85
N ARG A 169 8.35 15.67 23.82
CA ARG A 169 8.59 16.04 25.22
C ARG A 169 9.88 16.84 25.41
N ALA A 170 10.93 16.43 24.71
CA ALA A 170 12.18 17.16 24.64
C ALA A 170 12.27 17.85 23.29
N ARG A 171 12.36 19.19 23.31
CA ARG A 171 12.47 19.99 22.09
C ARG A 171 13.84 19.74 21.45
N PRO A 172 13.91 19.25 20.20
CA PRO A 172 15.18 19.04 19.53
C PRO A 172 15.81 20.38 19.15
N GLU A 173 17.14 20.44 19.19
CA GLU A 173 17.89 21.61 18.72
C GLU A 173 17.92 21.68 17.19
N LYS A 174 17.95 20.51 16.54
CA LYS A 174 18.03 20.35 15.09
C LYS A 174 17.17 19.19 14.60
N ILE A 175 16.48 19.38 13.47
CA ILE A 175 15.67 18.36 12.80
C ILE A 175 16.18 18.15 11.36
N PHE A 176 16.34 16.90 10.96
CA PHE A 176 16.66 16.52 9.59
C PHE A 176 15.44 15.90 8.92
N THR A 177 15.05 16.39 7.73
CA THR A 177 13.97 15.77 6.94
C THR A 177 14.58 14.97 5.79
N ASN A 178 14.12 13.74 5.60
CA ASN A 178 14.57 12.81 4.56
C ASN A 178 13.40 11.92 4.08
N HIS A 179 13.71 10.87 3.30
CA HIS A 179 12.75 9.84 2.85
C HIS A 179 11.49 10.43 2.19
N GLY A 180 11.68 11.41 1.31
CA GLY A 180 10.64 12.04 0.50
C GLY A 180 11.25 12.71 -0.73
N GLU A 181 10.40 13.11 -1.67
CA GLU A 181 10.83 13.94 -2.80
C GLU A 181 11.57 15.19 -2.31
N ALA A 182 12.63 15.60 -3.01
CA ALA A 182 13.49 16.71 -2.58
C ALA A 182 12.70 17.99 -2.25
N SER A 183 11.71 18.33 -3.08
CA SER A 183 10.81 19.46 -2.87
C SER A 183 9.96 19.33 -1.59
N LYS A 184 9.46 18.12 -1.28
CA LYS A 184 8.65 17.85 -0.09
C LYS A 184 9.47 17.90 1.19
N CYS A 185 10.69 17.36 1.17
CA CYS A 185 11.63 17.47 2.30
C CYS A 185 11.96 18.93 2.59
N LEU A 186 12.33 19.71 1.58
CA LEU A 186 12.59 21.15 1.72
C LEU A 186 11.36 21.91 2.23
N ASN A 187 10.16 21.59 1.73
CA ASN A 187 8.92 22.23 2.18
C ASN A 187 8.62 21.93 3.66
N LEU A 188 8.79 20.67 4.08
CA LEU A 188 8.58 20.26 5.46
C LEU A 188 9.61 20.92 6.39
N ALA A 189 10.90 20.89 6.05
CA ALA A 189 11.95 21.56 6.80
C ALA A 189 11.67 23.06 6.97
N SER A 190 11.31 23.75 5.87
CA SER A 190 10.93 25.17 5.93
C SER A 190 9.72 25.41 6.85
N SER A 191 8.72 24.54 6.80
CA SER A 191 7.52 24.64 7.65
C SER A 191 7.83 24.45 9.13
N ILE A 192 8.68 23.46 9.45
CA ILE A 192 9.16 23.18 10.81
C ILE A 192 9.94 24.37 11.35
N HIS A 193 10.88 24.91 10.57
CA HIS A 193 11.68 26.06 10.98
C HIS A 193 10.81 27.29 11.24
N LYS A 194 9.87 27.61 10.34
CA LYS A 194 8.97 28.76 10.49
C LYS A 194 8.07 28.64 11.71
N THR A 195 7.51 27.45 11.95
CA THR A 195 6.51 27.21 13.00
C THR A 195 7.16 27.09 14.37
N PHE A 196 8.17 26.24 14.48
CA PHE A 196 8.75 25.87 15.77
C PHE A 196 10.00 26.66 16.11
N ARG A 197 10.63 27.35 15.15
CA ARG A 197 11.95 28.02 15.34
C ARG A 197 13.05 27.03 15.74
N ILE A 198 13.04 25.84 15.13
CA ILE A 198 14.05 24.80 15.31
C ILE A 198 14.97 24.82 14.08
N GLU A 199 16.26 24.55 14.25
CA GLU A 199 17.16 24.42 13.10
C GLU A 199 16.74 23.21 12.25
N THR A 200 16.68 23.37 10.93
CA THR A 200 16.31 22.29 10.03
C THR A 200 17.31 22.10 8.92
N ALA A 201 17.57 20.86 8.53
CA ALA A 201 18.43 20.54 7.40
C ALA A 201 17.82 19.42 6.53
N VAL A 202 18.15 19.45 5.24
CA VAL A 202 17.74 18.45 4.25
C VAL A 202 18.99 17.91 3.58
N PRO A 203 19.70 16.97 4.23
CA PRO A 203 20.94 16.43 3.69
C PRO A 203 20.65 15.61 2.43
N GLY A 204 21.49 15.80 1.41
CA GLY A 204 21.51 14.96 0.23
C GLY A 204 22.16 13.61 0.51
N ASN A 205 22.01 12.68 -0.43
CA ASN A 205 22.78 11.44 -0.40
C ASN A 205 24.28 11.78 -0.43
N MET A 206 25.07 11.11 0.41
CA MET A 206 26.51 11.36 0.61
C MET A 206 26.88 12.63 1.39
N ASP A 207 25.91 13.43 1.85
CA ASP A 207 26.22 14.52 2.77
C ASP A 207 26.58 13.98 4.17
N ALA A 208 27.56 14.62 4.79
CA ALA A 208 27.93 14.36 6.18
C ALA A 208 27.62 15.59 7.03
N THR A 209 26.73 15.44 8.02
CA THR A 209 26.46 16.50 8.99
C THR A 209 27.06 16.15 10.34
N ARG A 210 27.89 17.04 10.88
CA ARG A 210 28.38 16.93 12.25
C ARG A 210 27.30 17.38 13.22
N VAL A 211 26.87 16.47 14.10
CA VAL A 211 26.03 16.79 15.26
C VAL A 211 26.98 17.12 16.42
N ARG A 212 26.81 18.28 17.06
CA ARG A 212 27.57 18.70 18.25
C ARG A 212 26.60 18.88 19.40
#